data_AF-D5MKC1-F1
#
_entry.id   AF-D5MKC1-F1
#
_cell.length_a   1.000
_cell.length_b   1.000
_cell.length_c   1.000
_cell.angle_alpha   90.00
_cell.angle_beta   90.00
_cell.angle_gamma   90.00
#
_symmetry.space_group_name_H-M   'P 1'
#
loop_
_entity.id
_entity.type
_entity.pdbx_description
1 polymer ?
#
loop_
_entity_poly.entity_id
_entity_poly.type
_entity_poly.pdbx_seq_one_letter_code
_entity_poly.pdbx_strand_id
1 'polypeptide(L)'
;MLKEGLHAVTNKEIVEHAPPNVLWSSKIYNLVGAMQFKDLYGVPTVQEFHATSSELSKAKAFYGDFLQHKDSRKPGQEYEMVLDWAERLGLDKYFELIDEKEYRGKNTDIDTLLASVEEGPYGVESKDIDKKRDEERFQKSQAEIGTNMAVVMFMVDALNYFRYMPKERIKEIAYEIALLGTQGFSPDQEGYKINAIPEKIFSGHHILAFYYVSWKLAIPEMLSQLHLPYDREFELAMKLQQK
;
A
#
# COMPACT_ATOMS: atom_id res chain seq x y z
N MET A 1 6.93 30.31 4.59
CA MET A 1 6.81 29.07 5.39
C MET A 1 6.27 29.28 6.80
N LEU A 2 7.03 29.72 7.82
CA LEU A 2 6.49 29.79 9.21
C LEU A 2 5.24 30.69 9.38
N LYS A 3 5.27 31.89 8.80
CA LYS A 3 4.14 32.83 8.85
C LYS A 3 2.90 32.29 8.13
N GLU A 4 3.10 31.60 7.01
CA GLU A 4 2.02 30.94 6.26
C GLU A 4 1.44 29.78 7.07
N GLY A 5 2.30 28.96 7.68
CA GLY A 5 1.89 27.86 8.55
C GLY A 5 1.10 28.33 9.76
N LEU A 6 1.54 29.42 10.40
CA LEU A 6 0.81 30.06 11.50
C LEU A 6 -0.54 30.59 11.02
N HIS A 7 -0.57 31.29 9.88
CA HIS A 7 -1.79 31.82 9.29
C HIS A 7 -2.80 30.72 8.97
N ALA A 8 -2.35 29.60 8.40
CA ALA A 8 -3.18 28.47 7.99
C ALA A 8 -3.92 27.79 9.15
N VAL A 9 -3.50 28.01 10.39
CA VAL A 9 -4.06 27.30 11.57
C VAL A 9 -4.57 28.24 12.67
N THR A 10 -4.43 29.56 12.48
CA THR A 10 -4.88 30.58 13.43
C THR A 10 -5.81 31.63 12.81
N ASN A 11 -5.84 31.77 11.48
CA ASN A 11 -6.79 32.66 10.83
C ASN A 11 -8.21 32.18 11.11
N LYS A 12 -9.06 33.09 11.62
CA LYS A 12 -10.45 32.81 12.00
C LYS A 12 -11.27 32.22 10.85
N GLU A 13 -11.16 32.77 9.64
CA GLU A 13 -11.92 32.28 8.48
C GLU A 13 -11.51 30.85 8.12
N ILE A 14 -10.21 30.54 8.20
CA ILE A 14 -9.70 29.19 7.92
C ILE A 14 -10.15 28.22 9.00
N VAL A 15 -10.02 28.60 10.28
CA VAL A 15 -10.40 27.76 11.42
C VAL A 15 -11.90 27.45 11.43
N GLU A 16 -12.74 28.40 11.00
CA GLU A 16 -14.19 28.24 10.95
C GLU A 16 -14.66 27.32 9.81
N HIS A 17 -13.96 27.31 8.67
CA HIS A 17 -14.37 26.57 7.48
C HIS A 17 -13.58 25.29 7.22
N ALA A 18 -12.40 25.12 7.80
CA ALA A 18 -11.59 23.93 7.59
C ALA A 18 -12.18 22.71 8.32
N PRO A 19 -12.15 21.51 7.70
CA PRO A 19 -12.49 20.28 8.40
C PRO A 19 -11.62 20.11 9.65
N PRO A 20 -12.18 19.77 10.83
CA PRO A 20 -11.43 19.71 12.08
C PRO A 20 -10.18 18.82 12.02
N ASN A 21 -10.29 17.65 11.37
CA ASN A 21 -9.17 16.72 11.22
C ASN A 21 -8.04 17.30 10.34
N VAL A 22 -8.38 18.02 9.27
CA VAL A 22 -7.39 18.66 8.39
C VAL A 22 -6.69 19.80 9.11
N LEU A 23 -7.44 20.63 9.84
CA LEU A 23 -6.89 21.72 10.64
C LEU A 23 -5.96 21.20 11.74
N TRP A 24 -6.37 20.14 12.44
CA TRP A 24 -5.59 19.51 13.49
C TRP A 24 -4.27 18.94 12.97
N SER A 25 -4.32 18.17 11.88
CA SER A 25 -3.13 17.61 11.23
C SER A 25 -2.20 18.71 10.69
N SER A 26 -2.76 19.73 10.04
CA SER A 26 -2.00 20.90 9.56
C SER A 26 -1.27 21.61 10.71
N LYS A 27 -1.95 21.80 11.86
CA LYS A 27 -1.32 22.43 13.03
C LYS A 27 -0.16 21.61 13.57
N ILE A 28 -0.29 20.27 13.62
CA ILE A 28 0.80 19.40 14.05
C ILE A 28 2.03 19.52 13.15
N TYR A 29 1.86 19.44 11.82
CA TYR A 29 2.98 19.62 10.89
C TYR A 29 3.65 20.99 11.03
N ASN A 30 2.84 22.06 11.16
CA ASN A 30 3.38 23.40 11.34
C ASN A 30 4.11 23.57 12.68
N LEU A 31 3.65 22.91 13.75
CA LEU A 31 4.35 22.87 15.05
C LEU A 31 5.70 22.13 14.95
N VAL A 32 5.77 21.02 14.21
CA VAL A 32 7.05 20.33 13.93
C VAL A 32 8.01 21.28 13.21
N GLY A 33 7.52 21.98 12.19
CA GLY A 33 8.29 23.00 11.49
C GLY A 33 8.75 24.13 12.43
N ALA A 34 7.90 24.60 13.33
CA ALA A 34 8.26 25.61 14.33
C ALA A 34 9.35 25.13 15.31
N MET A 35 9.32 23.86 15.72
CA MET A 35 10.39 23.26 16.54
C MET A 35 11.70 23.19 15.76
N GLN A 36 11.66 22.77 14.49
CA GLN A 36 12.85 22.73 13.63
C GLN A 36 13.45 24.13 13.42
N PHE A 37 12.62 25.15 13.16
CA PHE A 37 13.08 26.53 13.02
C PHE A 37 13.69 27.09 14.30
N LYS A 38 13.12 26.75 15.46
CA LYS A 38 13.70 27.11 16.74
C LYS A 38 15.09 26.51 16.90
N ASP A 39 15.28 25.25 16.55
CA ASP A 39 16.57 24.58 16.73
C ASP A 39 17.63 25.01 15.71
N LEU A 40 17.21 25.36 14.48
CA LEU A 40 18.11 25.83 13.42
C LEU A 40 18.49 27.31 13.56
N TYR A 41 17.55 28.16 13.98
CA TYR A 41 17.68 29.62 13.91
C TYR A 41 17.41 30.35 15.24
N GLY A 42 17.06 29.64 16.30
CA GLY A 42 16.77 30.22 17.61
C GLY A 42 15.43 30.97 17.69
N VAL A 43 14.53 30.79 16.72
CA VAL A 43 13.25 31.53 16.62
C VAL A 43 12.12 30.78 17.36
N PRO A 44 11.61 31.27 18.50
CA PRO A 44 10.70 30.50 19.36
C PRO A 44 9.21 30.74 19.04
N THR A 45 8.75 30.33 17.86
CA THR A 45 7.36 30.59 17.39
C THR A 45 6.33 29.55 17.84
N VAL A 46 6.73 28.47 18.52
CA VAL A 46 5.83 27.37 18.93
C VAL A 46 4.63 27.87 19.75
N GLN A 47 4.81 28.89 20.59
CA GLN A 47 3.75 29.44 21.44
C GLN A 47 2.67 30.20 20.66
N GLU A 48 3.03 30.73 19.48
CA GLU A 48 2.12 31.52 18.63
C GLU A 48 1.01 30.66 18.02
N PHE A 49 1.21 29.35 17.93
CA PHE A 49 0.23 28.41 17.37
C PHE A 49 -0.97 28.11 18.29
N HIS A 50 -0.95 28.59 19.54
CA HIS A 50 -2.00 28.34 20.53
C HIS A 50 -2.43 26.87 20.63
N ALA A 51 -1.45 25.97 20.57
CA ALA A 51 -1.68 24.53 20.54
C ALA A 51 -2.20 24.01 21.88
N THR A 52 -3.14 23.07 21.80
CA THR A 52 -3.56 22.26 22.93
C THR A 52 -2.43 21.32 23.39
N SER A 53 -2.54 20.79 24.60
CA SER A 53 -1.55 19.84 25.14
C SER A 53 -1.41 18.58 24.27
N SER A 54 -2.51 18.10 23.67
CA SER A 54 -2.49 16.93 22.79
C SER A 54 -1.79 17.21 21.46
N GLU A 55 -2.10 18.34 20.80
CA GLU A 55 -1.43 18.78 19.58
C GLU A 55 0.08 18.96 19.82
N LEU A 56 0.46 19.61 20.92
CA LEU A 56 1.85 19.84 21.26
C LEU A 56 2.59 18.54 21.59
N SER A 57 1.94 17.62 22.30
CA SER A 57 2.52 16.30 22.60
C SER A 57 2.78 15.49 21.32
N LYS A 58 1.81 15.47 20.41
CA LYS A 58 1.93 14.77 19.12
C LYS A 58 3.03 15.39 18.23
N ALA A 59 3.09 16.72 18.14
CA ALA A 59 4.14 17.41 17.38
C ALA A 59 5.54 17.17 17.98
N LYS A 60 5.67 17.12 19.31
CA LYS A 60 6.94 16.77 19.97
C LYS A 60 7.36 15.34 19.69
N ALA A 61 6.41 14.40 19.66
CA ALA A 61 6.70 13.02 19.30
C ALA A 61 7.24 12.93 17.86
N PHE A 62 6.59 13.59 16.90
CA PHE A 62 7.04 13.63 15.50
C PHE A 62 8.41 14.28 15.39
N TYR A 63 8.63 15.42 16.05
CA TYR A 63 9.94 16.05 16.05
C TYR A 63 11.02 15.16 16.69
N GLY A 64 10.67 14.38 17.71
CA GLY A 64 11.53 13.35 18.30
C GLY A 64 11.92 12.25 17.31
N ASP A 65 10.97 11.75 16.52
CA ASP A 65 11.24 10.78 15.44
C ASP A 65 12.23 11.37 14.43
N PHE A 66 12.03 12.62 14.00
CA PHE A 66 12.96 13.32 13.13
C PHE A 66 14.38 13.41 13.73
N LEU A 67 14.50 13.76 15.01
CA LEU A 67 15.80 13.86 15.68
C LEU A 67 16.54 12.52 15.76
N GLN A 68 15.83 11.41 15.90
CA GLN A 68 16.44 10.06 15.90
C GLN A 68 17.04 9.69 14.54
N HIS A 69 16.48 10.23 13.45
CA HIS A 69 16.87 9.89 12.08
C HIS A 69 17.78 10.92 11.42
N LYS A 70 17.85 12.14 11.97
CA LYS A 70 18.58 13.30 11.44
C LYS A 70 20.04 12.99 11.05
N ASP A 71 20.74 12.19 11.84
CA ASP A 71 22.17 11.91 11.65
C ASP A 71 22.42 10.66 10.79
N SER A 72 21.46 9.74 10.74
CA SER A 72 21.54 8.46 10.01
C SER A 72 21.59 8.65 8.49
N ARG A 73 20.86 9.66 7.97
CA ARG A 73 20.80 10.07 6.54
C ARG A 73 20.75 8.88 5.57
N LYS A 74 20.09 7.79 5.96
CA LYS A 74 19.92 6.63 5.10
C LYS A 74 18.97 7.02 3.97
N PRO A 75 19.29 6.72 2.71
CA PRO A 75 18.37 6.98 1.60
C PRO A 75 17.01 6.35 1.86
N GLY A 76 15.94 7.13 1.69
CA GLY A 76 14.56 6.67 1.83
C GLY A 76 13.94 6.82 3.22
N GLN A 77 14.75 7.12 4.23
CA GLN A 77 14.31 7.28 5.62
C GLN A 77 13.36 8.47 5.80
N GLU A 78 13.53 9.51 4.99
CA GLU A 78 12.64 10.68 4.95
C GLU A 78 11.23 10.32 4.46
N TYR A 79 11.10 9.40 3.51
CA TYR A 79 9.82 8.96 2.97
C TYR A 79 9.09 8.07 3.97
N GLU A 80 9.80 7.11 4.59
CA GLU A 80 9.24 6.27 5.66
C GLU A 80 8.67 7.13 6.81
N MET A 81 9.40 8.17 7.21
CA MET A 81 8.96 9.08 8.27
C MET A 81 7.69 9.86 7.87
N VAL A 82 7.61 10.35 6.63
CA VAL A 82 6.40 11.05 6.13
C VAL A 82 5.20 10.12 6.13
N LEU A 83 5.36 8.88 5.68
CA LEU A 83 4.30 7.88 5.65
C LEU A 83 3.84 7.46 7.06
N ASP A 84 4.78 7.28 7.99
CA ASP A 84 4.46 6.99 9.40
C ASP A 84 3.67 8.13 10.05
N TRP A 85 4.06 9.37 9.77
CA TRP A 85 3.35 10.53 10.29
C TRP A 85 1.96 10.66 9.66
N ALA A 86 1.84 10.39 8.36
CA ALA A 86 0.56 10.34 7.67
C ALA A 86 -0.37 9.29 8.28
N GLU A 87 0.08 8.06 8.47
CA GLU A 87 -0.70 6.99 9.12
C GLU A 87 -1.15 7.40 10.53
N ARG A 88 -0.25 7.94 11.35
CA ARG A 88 -0.55 8.40 12.72
C ARG A 88 -1.52 9.58 12.78
N LEU A 89 -1.75 10.27 11.65
CA LEU A 89 -2.71 11.36 11.48
C LEU A 89 -3.94 10.93 10.65
N GLY A 90 -3.99 9.70 10.13
CA GLY A 90 -5.03 9.22 9.24
C GLY A 90 -5.06 9.91 7.87
N LEU A 91 -3.89 10.36 7.38
CA LEU A 91 -3.74 11.05 6.11
C LEU A 91 -3.21 10.16 4.97
N ASP A 92 -2.79 8.94 5.30
CA ASP A 92 -2.23 7.95 4.36
C ASP A 92 -3.18 7.64 3.19
N LYS A 93 -4.49 7.83 3.37
CA LYS A 93 -5.50 7.62 2.31
C LYS A 93 -5.58 8.74 1.27
N TYR A 94 -4.90 9.87 1.49
CA TYR A 94 -5.03 11.06 0.63
C TYR A 94 -3.87 11.26 -0.34
N PHE A 95 -2.82 10.44 -0.26
CA PHE A 95 -1.69 10.52 -1.17
C PHE A 95 -1.00 9.16 -1.29
N GLU A 96 -0.22 9.02 -2.35
CA GLU A 96 0.72 7.93 -2.59
C GLU A 96 2.06 8.53 -3.00
N LEU A 97 3.16 7.86 -2.67
CA LEU A 97 4.47 8.18 -3.19
C LEU A 97 4.64 7.49 -4.54
N ILE A 98 5.05 8.25 -5.54
CA ILE A 98 5.29 7.74 -6.88
C ILE A 98 6.79 7.81 -7.15
N ASP A 99 7.37 6.72 -7.68
CA ASP A 99 8.76 6.74 -8.11
C ASP A 99 8.96 7.80 -9.21
N GLU A 100 9.98 8.65 -9.05
CA GLU A 100 10.24 9.75 -9.98
C GLU A 100 10.50 9.27 -11.41
N LYS A 101 11.15 8.11 -11.59
CA LYS A 101 11.40 7.53 -12.91
C LYS A 101 10.10 7.01 -13.52
N GLU A 102 9.24 6.40 -12.72
CA GLU A 102 7.91 5.97 -13.15
C GLU A 102 7.07 7.19 -13.57
N TYR A 103 7.02 8.23 -12.72
CA TYR A 103 6.29 9.46 -13.01
C TYR A 103 6.75 10.13 -14.31
N ARG A 104 8.06 10.21 -14.54
CA ARG A 104 8.63 10.78 -15.78
C ARG A 104 8.58 9.83 -16.97
N GLY A 105 8.48 8.52 -16.74
CA GLY A 105 8.53 7.46 -17.74
C GLY A 105 7.17 7.05 -18.33
N LYS A 106 6.06 7.61 -17.84
CA LYS A 106 4.66 7.29 -18.25
C LYS A 106 4.34 7.40 -19.75
N ASN A 107 5.28 7.81 -20.60
CA ASN A 107 5.14 7.83 -22.07
C ASN A 107 5.79 6.63 -22.79
N THR A 108 6.25 5.59 -22.09
CA THR A 108 7.06 4.51 -22.70
C THR A 108 6.34 3.16 -22.68
N ASP A 109 5.76 2.86 -23.84
CA ASP A 109 5.51 1.58 -24.51
C ASP A 109 5.01 0.36 -23.73
N ILE A 110 3.90 -0.19 -24.22
CA ILE A 110 3.28 -1.47 -23.83
C ILE A 110 4.28 -2.63 -24.02
N ASP A 111 5.21 -2.51 -24.96
CA ASP A 111 6.26 -3.50 -25.20
C ASP A 111 7.25 -3.61 -24.02
N THR A 112 7.47 -2.53 -23.27
CA THR A 112 8.29 -2.53 -22.04
C THR A 112 7.58 -3.25 -20.88
N LEU A 113 6.25 -3.16 -20.82
CA LEU A 113 5.41 -3.89 -19.86
C LEU A 113 5.32 -5.38 -20.19
N LEU A 114 5.32 -5.74 -21.48
CA LEU A 114 5.35 -7.14 -21.91
C LEU A 114 6.72 -7.78 -21.64
N ALA A 115 7.81 -7.06 -21.88
CA ALA A 115 9.16 -7.53 -21.57
C ALA A 115 9.38 -7.76 -20.06
N SER A 116 8.85 -6.87 -19.19
CA SER A 116 8.95 -7.05 -17.73
C SER A 116 8.08 -8.19 -17.20
N VAL A 117 7.03 -8.60 -17.93
CA VAL A 117 6.23 -9.80 -17.62
C VAL A 117 6.93 -11.08 -18.11
N GLU A 118 7.62 -11.03 -19.25
CA GLU A 118 8.38 -12.16 -19.83
C GLU A 118 9.69 -12.47 -19.09
N GLU A 119 10.40 -11.46 -18.57
CA GLU A 119 11.56 -11.64 -17.67
C GLU A 119 11.14 -12.18 -16.28
N GLY A 120 9.83 -12.31 -16.05
CA GLY A 120 9.18 -12.76 -14.82
C GLY A 120 8.47 -11.57 -14.17
N PRO A 121 7.20 -11.70 -13.72
CA PRO A 121 6.38 -10.57 -13.23
C PRO A 121 6.89 -9.87 -11.96
N TYR A 122 8.10 -10.21 -11.53
CA TYR A 122 8.81 -9.71 -10.37
C TYR A 122 10.16 -9.08 -10.73
N GLY A 123 10.48 -8.92 -12.02
CA GLY A 123 11.73 -8.30 -12.49
C GLY A 123 11.90 -6.83 -12.06
N VAL A 124 10.86 -6.25 -11.48
CA VAL A 124 10.91 -4.98 -10.76
C VAL A 124 10.50 -5.25 -9.32
N GLU A 125 11.43 -5.61 -8.44
CA GLU A 125 11.25 -5.31 -7.01
C GLU A 125 10.94 -3.82 -6.95
N SER A 126 9.68 -3.46 -6.74
CA SER A 126 9.33 -2.06 -6.60
C SER A 126 10.02 -1.59 -5.33
N LYS A 127 10.96 -0.66 -5.47
CA LYS A 127 11.50 0.11 -4.34
C LYS A 127 10.47 1.06 -3.73
N ASP A 128 9.23 0.95 -4.20
CA ASP A 128 8.08 1.68 -3.73
C ASP A 128 7.78 1.28 -2.29
N ILE A 129 7.98 2.25 -1.40
CA ILE A 129 7.84 2.09 0.03
C ILE A 129 6.35 1.85 0.38
N ASP A 130 5.42 2.40 -0.40
CA ASP A 130 3.98 2.23 -0.14
C ASP A 130 3.53 0.80 -0.45
N LYS A 131 3.93 0.25 -1.59
CA LYS A 131 3.64 -1.17 -1.94
C LYS A 131 4.18 -2.13 -0.89
N LYS A 132 5.41 -1.89 -0.42
CA LYS A 132 6.00 -2.71 0.64
C LYS A 132 5.22 -2.62 1.96
N ARG A 133 4.75 -1.43 2.34
CA ARG A 133 3.94 -1.25 3.55
C ARG A 133 2.59 -1.94 3.44
N ASP A 134 1.95 -1.86 2.27
CA ASP A 134 0.68 -2.54 2.02
C ASP A 134 0.84 -4.06 2.04
N GLU A 135 1.92 -4.60 1.46
CA GLU A 135 2.28 -6.01 1.57
C GLU A 135 2.47 -6.42 3.05
N GLU A 136 3.23 -5.66 3.83
CA GLU A 136 3.45 -5.96 5.26
C GLU A 136 2.16 -5.89 6.08
N ARG A 137 1.29 -4.90 5.82
CA ARG A 137 -0.04 -4.78 6.45
C ARG A 137 -0.92 -5.96 6.09
N PHE A 138 -0.94 -6.34 4.81
CA PHE A 138 -1.69 -7.49 4.34
C PHE A 138 -1.20 -8.77 5.04
N GLN A 139 0.10 -9.04 5.05
CA GLN A 139 0.67 -10.22 5.72
C GLN A 139 0.36 -10.26 7.22
N LYS A 140 0.47 -9.13 7.93
CA LYS A 140 0.11 -9.04 9.35
C LYS A 140 -1.37 -9.34 9.58
N SER A 141 -2.26 -8.75 8.77
CA SER A 141 -3.70 -9.01 8.89
C SER A 141 -4.05 -10.48 8.63
N GLN A 142 -3.43 -11.12 7.63
CA GLN A 142 -3.63 -12.56 7.39
C GLN A 142 -3.07 -13.41 8.53
N ALA A 143 -1.92 -13.04 9.10
CA ALA A 143 -1.34 -13.75 10.24
C ALA A 143 -2.22 -13.67 11.51
N GLU A 144 -2.88 -12.52 11.75
CA GLU A 144 -3.82 -12.33 12.85
C GLU A 144 -5.12 -13.12 12.65
N ILE A 145 -5.64 -13.16 11.42
CA ILE A 145 -6.85 -13.92 11.07
C ILE A 145 -6.59 -15.43 11.15
N GLY A 146 -5.39 -15.87 10.80
CA GLY A 146 -5.07 -17.30 10.64
C GLY A 146 -5.70 -17.84 9.36
N THR A 147 -6.23 -19.07 9.39
CA THR A 147 -6.79 -19.70 8.19
C THR A 147 -8.11 -19.06 7.76
N ASN A 148 -8.11 -18.43 6.59
CA ASN A 148 -9.29 -17.75 6.05
C ASN A 148 -10.17 -18.70 5.23
N MET A 149 -11.30 -19.13 5.80
CA MET A 149 -12.21 -20.08 5.14
C MET A 149 -12.87 -19.52 3.88
N ALA A 150 -13.07 -18.19 3.79
CA ALA A 150 -13.59 -17.59 2.56
C ALA A 150 -12.58 -17.76 1.42
N VAL A 151 -11.30 -17.52 1.69
CA VAL A 151 -10.20 -17.74 0.74
C VAL A 151 -10.11 -19.21 0.34
N VAL A 152 -10.26 -20.16 1.29
CA VAL A 152 -10.33 -21.61 0.97
C VAL A 152 -11.43 -21.90 -0.06
N MET A 153 -12.65 -21.37 0.14
CA MET A 153 -13.76 -21.60 -0.78
C MET A 153 -13.52 -20.96 -2.15
N PHE A 154 -12.92 -19.77 -2.18
CA PHE A 154 -12.50 -19.14 -3.45
C PHE A 154 -11.42 -19.96 -4.18
N MET A 155 -10.51 -20.61 -3.45
CA MET A 155 -9.53 -21.51 -4.05
C MET A 155 -10.15 -22.81 -4.55
N VAL A 156 -11.14 -23.38 -3.86
CA VAL A 156 -11.89 -24.55 -4.37
C VAL A 156 -12.57 -24.21 -5.69
N ASP A 157 -13.19 -23.04 -5.77
CA ASP A 157 -13.80 -22.51 -6.98
C ASP A 157 -12.76 -22.32 -8.10
N ALA A 158 -11.61 -21.70 -7.82
CA ALA A 158 -10.50 -21.59 -8.78
C ALA A 158 -9.99 -22.95 -9.28
N LEU A 159 -9.76 -23.90 -8.36
CA LEU A 159 -9.32 -25.25 -8.68
C LEU A 159 -10.33 -25.99 -9.56
N ASN A 160 -11.63 -25.80 -9.32
CA ASN A 160 -12.69 -26.39 -10.16
C ASN A 160 -12.74 -25.77 -11.54
N TYR A 161 -12.55 -24.45 -11.63
CA TYR A 161 -12.49 -23.73 -12.90
C TYR A 161 -11.31 -24.22 -13.77
N PHE A 162 -10.14 -24.43 -13.17
CA PHE A 162 -8.93 -24.84 -13.90
C PHE A 162 -8.82 -26.35 -14.16
N ARG A 163 -9.69 -27.20 -13.58
CA ARG A 163 -9.54 -28.67 -13.54
C ARG A 163 -9.30 -29.33 -14.92
N TYR A 164 -9.99 -28.86 -15.95
CA TYR A 164 -9.93 -29.43 -17.31
C TYR A 164 -9.22 -28.52 -18.31
N MET A 165 -8.53 -27.49 -17.81
CA MET A 165 -7.86 -26.50 -18.63
C MET A 165 -6.39 -26.90 -18.86
N PRO A 166 -5.86 -26.78 -20.09
CA PRO A 166 -4.45 -27.04 -20.34
C PRO A 166 -3.57 -26.03 -19.60
N LYS A 167 -2.37 -26.45 -19.22
CA LYS A 167 -1.44 -25.67 -18.40
C LYS A 167 -1.12 -24.32 -19.04
N GLU A 168 -0.97 -24.28 -20.37
CA GLU A 168 -0.72 -23.08 -21.16
C GLU A 168 -1.85 -22.06 -21.01
N ARG A 169 -3.11 -22.51 -21.01
CA ARG A 169 -4.25 -21.62 -20.84
C ARG A 169 -4.39 -21.10 -19.41
N ILE A 170 -4.05 -21.91 -18.40
CA ILE A 170 -3.96 -21.44 -17.01
C ILE A 170 -2.86 -20.38 -16.88
N LYS A 171 -1.73 -20.57 -17.59
CA LYS A 171 -0.62 -19.62 -17.63
C LYS A 171 -1.03 -18.27 -18.21
N GLU A 172 -1.79 -18.25 -19.30
CA GLU A 172 -2.33 -17.02 -19.89
C GLU A 172 -3.21 -16.25 -18.90
N ILE A 173 -4.08 -16.96 -18.17
CA ILE A 173 -4.94 -16.34 -17.13
C ILE A 173 -4.09 -15.81 -15.97
N ALA A 174 -3.07 -16.55 -15.54
CA ALA A 174 -2.15 -16.13 -14.49
C ALA A 174 -1.44 -14.81 -14.85
N TYR A 175 -1.02 -14.66 -16.12
CA TYR A 175 -0.41 -13.43 -16.63
C TYR A 175 -1.39 -12.29 -16.79
N GLU A 176 -2.62 -12.56 -17.25
CA GLU A 176 -3.65 -11.53 -17.31
C GLU A 176 -3.94 -10.96 -15.91
N ILE A 177 -4.09 -11.83 -14.90
CA ILE A 177 -4.29 -11.40 -13.52
C ILE A 177 -3.07 -10.62 -13.00
N ALA A 178 -1.85 -11.05 -13.32
CA ALA A 178 -0.63 -10.32 -12.96
C ALA A 178 -0.61 -8.90 -13.56
N LEU A 179 -0.99 -8.77 -14.85
CA LEU A 179 -1.05 -7.50 -15.54
C LEU A 179 -2.08 -6.55 -14.92
N LEU A 180 -3.27 -7.09 -14.59
CA LEU A 180 -4.30 -6.34 -13.87
C LEU A 180 -3.84 -5.95 -12.45
N GLY A 181 -3.02 -6.78 -11.82
CA GLY A 181 -2.47 -6.59 -10.48
C GLY A 181 -1.21 -5.72 -10.41
N THR A 182 -0.75 -5.12 -11.51
CA THR A 182 0.44 -4.24 -11.54
C THR A 182 0.33 -3.03 -10.59
N GLN A 183 -0.89 -2.57 -10.33
CA GLN A 183 -1.21 -1.53 -9.36
C GLN A 183 -1.59 -2.07 -7.97
N GLY A 184 -1.49 -3.38 -7.76
CA GLY A 184 -1.97 -4.06 -6.56
C GLY A 184 -3.46 -4.40 -6.62
N PHE A 185 -3.85 -5.43 -5.88
CA PHE A 185 -5.26 -5.74 -5.62
C PHE A 185 -5.58 -5.38 -4.18
N SER A 186 -6.66 -4.64 -3.97
CA SER A 186 -7.19 -4.40 -2.64
C SER A 186 -8.08 -5.58 -2.23
N PRO A 187 -7.79 -6.26 -1.10
CA PRO A 187 -8.58 -7.40 -0.63
C PRO A 187 -10.06 -7.06 -0.34
N ASP A 188 -10.33 -5.79 -0.03
CA ASP A 188 -11.63 -5.25 0.35
C ASP A 188 -12.41 -4.64 -0.82
N GLN A 189 -11.79 -4.55 -2.00
CA GLN A 189 -12.43 -4.01 -3.20
C GLN A 189 -13.19 -5.10 -3.96
N GLU A 190 -14.27 -4.71 -4.61
CA GLU A 190 -15.04 -5.55 -5.53
C GLU A 190 -15.01 -5.00 -6.95
N GLY A 191 -15.44 -5.82 -7.91
CA GLY A 191 -15.64 -5.39 -9.29
C GLY A 191 -14.50 -5.72 -10.24
N TYR A 192 -13.50 -6.49 -9.80
CA TYR A 192 -12.42 -6.93 -10.68
C TYR A 192 -12.98 -7.87 -11.77
N LYS A 193 -12.52 -7.69 -13.01
CA LYS A 193 -12.94 -8.47 -14.17
C LYS A 193 -11.72 -8.99 -14.92
N ILE A 194 -11.79 -10.24 -15.35
CA ILE A 194 -10.75 -10.91 -16.13
C ILE A 194 -11.36 -11.22 -17.49
N ASN A 195 -10.75 -10.78 -18.59
CA ASN A 195 -11.31 -10.98 -19.93
C ASN A 195 -11.36 -12.47 -20.29
N ALA A 196 -10.39 -13.26 -19.83
CA ALA A 196 -10.43 -14.71 -20.00
C ALA A 196 -11.54 -15.41 -19.19
N ILE A 197 -12.17 -14.73 -18.21
CA ILE A 197 -13.26 -15.24 -17.37
C ILE A 197 -14.42 -14.21 -17.34
N PRO A 198 -15.08 -13.94 -18.49
CA PRO A 198 -15.94 -12.77 -18.66
C PRO A 198 -17.24 -12.83 -17.85
N GLU A 199 -17.70 -14.04 -17.51
CA GLU A 199 -18.95 -14.27 -16.76
C GLU A 199 -18.82 -13.99 -15.25
N LYS A 200 -17.63 -13.58 -14.79
CA LYS A 200 -17.32 -13.49 -13.37
C LYS A 200 -16.82 -12.12 -12.96
N ILE A 201 -17.36 -11.66 -11.84
CA ILE A 201 -16.91 -10.46 -11.14
C ILE A 201 -16.25 -10.93 -9.85
N PHE A 202 -15.02 -10.49 -9.61
CA PHE A 202 -14.20 -10.91 -8.48
C PHE A 202 -14.15 -9.83 -7.40
N SER A 203 -14.22 -10.26 -6.14
CA SER A 203 -13.74 -9.46 -5.01
C SER A 203 -12.22 -9.61 -4.85
N GLY A 204 -11.60 -8.76 -4.04
CA GLY A 204 -10.15 -8.75 -3.81
C GLY A 204 -9.59 -10.09 -3.37
N HIS A 205 -10.12 -10.67 -2.30
CA HIS A 205 -9.72 -12.02 -1.87
C HIS A 205 -9.99 -13.10 -2.92
N HIS A 206 -11.04 -12.93 -3.74
CA HIS A 206 -11.39 -13.90 -4.79
C HIS A 206 -10.39 -13.87 -5.95
N ILE A 207 -10.02 -12.68 -6.42
CA ILE A 207 -9.01 -12.54 -7.48
C ILE A 207 -7.63 -12.97 -6.98
N LEU A 208 -7.26 -12.67 -5.74
CA LEU A 208 -6.01 -13.13 -5.14
C LEU A 208 -5.98 -14.66 -4.99
N ALA A 209 -7.10 -15.31 -4.67
CA ALA A 209 -7.20 -16.77 -4.65
C ALA A 209 -7.04 -17.38 -6.05
N PHE A 210 -7.69 -16.79 -7.07
CA PHE A 210 -7.53 -17.20 -8.48
C PHE A 210 -6.09 -17.00 -8.96
N TYR A 211 -5.47 -15.89 -8.57
CA TYR A 211 -4.06 -15.59 -8.82
C TYR A 211 -3.19 -16.70 -8.22
N TYR A 212 -3.28 -16.94 -6.92
CA TYR A 212 -2.49 -17.97 -6.24
C TYR A 212 -2.63 -19.36 -6.88
N VAL A 213 -3.86 -19.80 -7.14
CA VAL A 213 -4.13 -21.13 -7.70
C VAL A 213 -3.61 -21.25 -9.14
N SER A 214 -3.83 -20.24 -9.98
CA SER A 214 -3.33 -20.26 -11.36
C SER A 214 -1.80 -20.35 -11.42
N TRP A 215 -1.11 -19.61 -10.55
CA TRP A 215 0.34 -19.68 -10.39
C TRP A 215 0.82 -21.01 -9.85
N LYS A 216 0.15 -21.56 -8.83
CA LYS A 216 0.49 -22.89 -8.28
C LYS A 216 0.39 -24.00 -9.33
N LEU A 217 -0.61 -23.93 -10.22
CA LEU A 217 -0.85 -24.94 -11.26
C LEU A 217 0.05 -24.75 -12.49
N ALA A 218 0.28 -23.51 -12.92
CA ALA A 218 0.97 -23.23 -14.18
C ALA A 218 2.47 -22.88 -14.01
N ILE A 219 2.86 -22.24 -12.90
CA ILE A 219 4.21 -21.69 -12.70
C ILE A 219 4.67 -21.82 -11.23
N PRO A 220 4.67 -23.04 -10.66
CA PRO A 220 4.92 -23.24 -9.22
C PRO A 220 6.31 -22.76 -8.77
N GLU A 221 7.30 -22.75 -9.66
CA GLU A 221 8.66 -22.25 -9.42
C GLU A 221 8.71 -20.77 -8.99
N MET A 222 7.73 -19.96 -9.40
CA MET A 222 7.65 -18.53 -9.09
C MET A 222 6.62 -18.21 -7.99
N LEU A 223 5.92 -19.21 -7.44
CA LEU A 223 4.87 -18.99 -6.45
C LEU A 223 5.36 -18.22 -5.21
N SER A 224 6.57 -18.51 -4.75
CA SER A 224 7.15 -17.84 -3.57
C SER A 224 7.32 -16.34 -3.75
N GLN A 225 7.41 -15.85 -4.99
CA GLN A 225 7.58 -14.44 -5.32
C GLN A 225 6.26 -13.66 -5.21
N LEU A 226 5.11 -14.36 -5.18
CA LEU A 226 3.79 -13.72 -5.01
C LEU A 226 3.62 -13.05 -3.63
N HIS A 227 4.41 -13.45 -2.63
CA HIS A 227 4.29 -13.03 -1.22
C HIS A 227 2.88 -13.19 -0.61
N LEU A 228 2.04 -14.06 -1.20
CA LEU A 228 0.70 -14.38 -0.72
C LEU A 228 0.76 -15.53 0.31
N PRO A 229 0.33 -15.32 1.57
CA PRO A 229 0.46 -16.31 2.65
C PRO A 229 -0.68 -17.35 2.62
N TYR A 230 -0.86 -18.01 1.49
CA TYR A 230 -2.05 -18.80 1.15
C TYR A 230 -1.82 -20.31 1.05
N ASP A 231 -0.63 -20.79 1.43
CA ASP A 231 -0.28 -22.22 1.38
C ASP A 231 -1.26 -23.10 2.18
N ARG A 232 -1.66 -22.67 3.38
CA ARG A 232 -2.57 -23.45 4.23
C ARG A 232 -3.96 -23.54 3.64
N GLU A 233 -4.47 -22.41 3.14
CA GLU A 233 -5.76 -22.30 2.48
C GLU A 233 -5.81 -23.19 1.23
N PHE A 234 -4.73 -23.19 0.45
CA PHE A 234 -4.59 -24.01 -0.75
C PHE A 234 -4.61 -25.51 -0.42
N GLU A 235 -3.86 -25.94 0.60
CA GLU A 235 -3.85 -27.34 1.04
C GLU A 235 -5.23 -27.83 1.47
N LEU A 236 -6.00 -26.98 2.17
CA LEU A 236 -7.37 -27.29 2.56
C LEU A 236 -8.31 -27.33 1.34
N ALA A 237 -8.18 -26.38 0.42
CA ALA A 237 -8.96 -26.34 -0.80
C ALA A 237 -8.77 -27.60 -1.65
N MET A 238 -7.53 -28.08 -1.80
CA MET A 238 -7.21 -29.33 -2.49
C MET A 238 -7.90 -30.54 -1.84
N LYS A 239 -7.91 -30.62 -0.50
CA LYS A 239 -8.62 -31.71 0.22
C LYS A 239 -10.13 -31.67 0.02
N LEU A 240 -10.70 -30.47 -0.06
CA LEU A 240 -12.14 -30.28 -0.30
C LEU A 240 -12.54 -30.57 -1.75
N GLN A 241 -11.68 -30.23 -2.71
CA GLN A 241 -11.91 -30.51 -4.12
C GLN A 241 -11.94 -32.02 -4.43
N GLN A 242 -11.16 -32.80 -3.69
CA GLN A 242 -11.06 -34.26 -3.83
C GLN A 242 -12.25 -35.03 -3.23
N LYS A 243 -13.13 -34.36 -2.49
CA LYS A 243 -14.40 -34.92 -2.00
C LYS A 243 -15.51 -34.71 -3.02
#